data_AF-A0A820M383-F1
#
_entry.id   AF-A0A820M383-F1
#
_cell.length_a   1.000
_cell.length_b   1.000
_cell.length_c   1.000
_cell.angle_alpha   90.00
_cell.angle_beta   90.00
_cell.angle_gamma   90.00
#
_symmetry.space_group_name_H-M   'P 1'
#
loop_
_entity.id
_entity.type
_entity.pdbx_description
1 polymer ?
#
loop_
_entity_poly.entity_id
_entity_poly.type
_entity_poly.pdbx_seq_one_letter_code
_entity_poly.pdbx_strand_id
1 'polypeptide(L)'
;NKERLVLFKNWLNEHNVIWKNVDIRSSIFYGGFALYSTSSEELPIIEIPTSLLMSSESAKNSSTFIPSTSNIFNQAEQHIDQETLMLTLFLLHERSKGIKSF
;
A
#
# COMPACT_ATOMS: atom_id res chain seq x y z
N ASN A 1 -2.06 18.34 -1.32
CA ASN A 1 -2.34 16.99 -1.88
C ASN A 1 -1.60 16.72 -3.20
N LYS A 2 -1.44 17.71 -4.10
CA LYS A 2 -0.66 17.56 -5.35
C LYS A 2 0.80 17.11 -5.13
N GLU A 3 1.46 17.61 -4.10
CA GLU A 3 2.85 17.21 -3.76
C GLU A 3 2.98 15.72 -3.41
N ARG A 4 2.04 15.18 -2.61
CA ARG A 4 2.03 13.75 -2.27
C ARG A 4 1.84 12.86 -3.49
N LEU A 5 1.05 13.32 -4.46
CA LEU A 5 0.87 12.62 -5.73
C LEU A 5 2.16 12.60 -6.54
N VAL A 6 2.90 13.71 -6.60
CA VAL A 6 4.22 13.75 -7.27
C VAL A 6 5.20 12.80 -6.59
N LEU A 7 5.26 12.83 -5.26
CA LEU A 7 6.12 11.91 -4.49
C LEU A 7 5.76 10.44 -4.74
N PHE A 8 4.46 10.11 -4.75
CA PHE A 8 4.01 8.74 -5.03
C PHE A 8 4.42 8.29 -6.43
N LYS A 9 4.25 9.14 -7.45
CA LYS A 9 4.68 8.82 -8.83
C LYS A 9 6.18 8.61 -8.93
N ASN A 10 6.98 9.43 -8.25
CA ASN A 10 8.42 9.24 -8.20
C ASN A 10 8.78 7.92 -7.50
N TRP A 11 8.12 7.60 -6.39
CA TRP A 11 8.32 6.34 -5.67
C TRP A 11 8.00 5.13 -6.54
N LEU A 12 6.92 5.16 -7.34
CA LEU A 12 6.59 4.10 -8.30
C LEU A 12 7.73 3.88 -9.30
N ASN A 13 8.29 4.97 -9.84
CA ASN A 13 9.42 4.91 -10.78
C ASN A 13 10.69 4.35 -10.10
N GLU A 14 10.98 4.77 -8.87
CA GLU A 14 12.13 4.30 -8.08
C GLU A 14 12.07 2.80 -7.79
N HIS A 15 10.86 2.24 -7.64
CA HIS A 15 10.64 0.84 -7.29
C HIS A 15 10.29 -0.05 -8.49
N ASN A 16 10.56 0.42 -9.71
CA ASN A 16 10.37 -0.33 -10.95
C ASN A 16 8.92 -0.81 -11.17
N VAL A 17 7.94 -0.02 -10.70
CA VAL A 17 6.54 -0.26 -11.08
C VAL A 17 6.37 0.10 -12.56
N ILE A 18 5.85 -0.83 -13.35
CA ILE A 18 5.55 -0.57 -14.75
C ILE A 18 4.14 0.00 -14.81
N TRP A 19 4.00 1.20 -15.36
CA TRP A 19 2.73 1.88 -15.50
C TRP A 19 2.73 2.63 -16.82
N LYS A 20 1.94 2.14 -17.78
CA LYS A 20 1.89 2.66 -19.15
C LYS A 20 0.46 3.04 -19.49
N ASN A 21 0.32 4.16 -20.21
CA ASN A 21 -0.98 4.70 -20.61
C ASN A 21 -1.94 4.98 -19.45
N VAL A 22 -1.38 5.25 -18.26
CA VAL A 22 -2.13 5.46 -17.02
C VAL A 22 -1.64 6.73 -16.35
N ASP A 23 -2.58 7.51 -15.83
CA ASP A 23 -2.29 8.66 -14.97
C ASP A 23 -3.18 8.61 -13.73
N ILE A 24 -2.65 9.12 -12.61
CA ILE A 24 -3.38 9.22 -11.34
C ILE A 24 -3.81 10.67 -11.16
N ARG A 25 -5.11 10.89 -10.96
CA ARG A 25 -5.69 12.23 -10.79
C ARG A 25 -6.72 12.25 -9.67
N SER A 26 -6.97 13.42 -9.10
CA SER A 26 -8.07 13.58 -8.14
C SER A 26 -9.40 13.41 -8.85
N SER A 27 -10.26 12.53 -8.33
CA SER A 27 -11.62 12.32 -8.79
C SER A 27 -12.62 12.86 -7.78
N ILE A 28 -13.48 13.75 -8.24
CA ILE A 28 -14.61 14.28 -7.46
C ILE A 28 -15.73 13.23 -7.39
N PHE A 29 -15.86 12.39 -8.43
CA PHE A 29 -16.90 11.35 -8.53
C PHE A 29 -16.68 10.19 -7.56
N TYR A 30 -15.42 9.81 -7.32
CA TYR A 30 -15.06 8.68 -6.44
C TYR A 30 -14.53 9.14 -5.08
N GLY A 31 -14.50 10.45 -4.81
CA GLY A 31 -14.04 10.99 -3.52
C GLY A 31 -12.58 10.65 -3.20
N GLY A 32 -11.63 11.04 -4.04
CA GLY A 32 -10.22 10.76 -3.79
C GLY A 32 -9.32 10.84 -5.02
N PHE A 33 -8.45 9.86 -5.19
CA PHE A 33 -7.61 9.68 -6.39
C PHE A 33 -8.09 8.46 -7.18
N ALA A 34 -8.01 8.55 -8.50
CA ALA A 34 -8.34 7.45 -9.41
C ALA A 34 -7.33 7.36 -10.55
N LEU A 35 -7.29 6.19 -11.18
CA LEU A 35 -6.51 5.92 -12.38
C LEU A 35 -7.33 6.29 -13.62
N TYR A 36 -6.68 6.92 -14.57
CA TYR A 36 -7.26 7.35 -15.84
C TYR A 36 -6.38 6.85 -16.97
N SER A 37 -7.01 6.36 -18.05
CA SER A 37 -6.27 6.10 -19.28
C SER A 37 -5.76 7.42 -19.87
N THR A 38 -4.51 7.42 -20.33
CA THR A 38 -3.95 8.55 -21.09
C THR A 38 -4.00 8.34 -22.60
N SER A 39 -4.38 7.13 -23.03
CA SER A 39 -4.51 6.78 -24.45
C SER A 39 -5.93 6.28 -24.74
N SER A 40 -6.46 6.65 -25.90
CA SER A 40 -7.70 6.10 -26.45
C SER A 40 -7.46 4.86 -27.31
N GLU A 41 -6.20 4.57 -27.65
CA GLU A 41 -5.82 3.54 -28.62
C GLU A 41 -5.09 2.36 -27.97
N GLU A 42 -4.37 2.63 -26.89
CA GLU A 42 -3.57 1.63 -26.17
C GLU A 42 -4.20 1.29 -24.81
N LEU A 43 -4.09 0.02 -24.42
CA LEU A 43 -4.59 -0.43 -23.13
C LEU A 43 -3.77 0.14 -21.96
N PRO A 44 -4.41 0.53 -20.85
CA PRO A 44 -3.72 0.88 -19.62
C PRO A 44 -3.07 -0.36 -19.01
N ILE A 45 -1.79 -0.27 -18.64
CA ILE A 45 -1.03 -1.36 -18.03
C ILE A 45 -0.47 -0.89 -16.69
N ILE A 46 -0.61 -1.73 -15.66
CA ILE A 46 0.04 -1.56 -14.36
C ILE A 46 0.59 -2.92 -13.92
N GLU A 47 1.88 -3.01 -13.66
CA GLU A 47 2.54 -4.19 -13.11
C GLU A 47 3.28 -3.78 -11.83
N ILE A 48 2.90 -4.40 -10.71
CA ILE A 48 3.42 -4.08 -9.37
C ILE A 48 4.27 -5.25 -8.89
N PRO A 49 5.57 -5.03 -8.58
CA PRO A 49 6.39 -6.05 -7.94
C PRO A 49 5.77 -6.53 -6.62
N THR A 50 5.71 -7.85 -6.41
CA THR A 50 5.13 -8.42 -5.19
C THR A 50 5.84 -7.98 -3.91
N SER A 51 7.12 -7.61 -4.01
CA SER A 51 7.91 -7.05 -2.90
C SER A 51 7.40 -5.71 -2.38
N LEU A 52 6.55 -5.00 -3.14
CA LEU A 52 5.94 -3.73 -2.73
C LEU A 52 4.58 -3.92 -2.03
N LEU A 53 4.08 -5.15 -1.97
CA LEU A 53 2.81 -5.43 -1.33
C LEU A 53 2.99 -5.47 0.19
N MET A 54 2.23 -4.65 0.90
CA MET A 54 2.06 -4.79 2.34
C MET A 54 1.12 -5.96 2.61
N SER A 55 1.69 -7.09 3.01
CA SER A 55 1.00 -8.34 3.27
C SER A 55 1.39 -8.92 4.62
N SER A 56 0.61 -9.89 5.07
CA SER A 56 0.92 -10.77 6.20
C SER A 56 2.31 -11.37 6.15
N GLU A 57 2.77 -11.75 4.96
CA GLU A 57 4.11 -12.29 4.74
C GLU A 57 5.19 -11.22 4.91
N SER A 58 4.99 -10.03 4.31
CA SER A 58 5.92 -8.91 4.49
C SER A 58 6.01 -8.46 5.96
N ALA A 59 4.92 -8.56 6.72
CA ALA A 59 4.88 -8.25 8.14
C ALA A 59 5.72 -9.24 8.95
N LYS A 60 5.56 -10.55 8.70
CA LYS A 60 6.33 -11.62 9.36
C LYS A 60 7.83 -11.53 9.05
N ASN A 61 8.17 -11.08 7.85
CA ASN A 61 9.56 -10.95 7.41
C ASN A 61 10.19 -9.60 7.80
N SER A 62 9.42 -8.66 8.34
CA SER A 62 9.95 -7.36 8.76
C SER A 62 10.79 -7.49 10.03
N SER A 63 12.07 -7.15 9.93
CA SER A 63 13.01 -7.17 11.07
C SER A 63 12.67 -6.17 12.18
N THR A 64 11.78 -5.22 11.89
CA THR A 64 11.40 -4.14 12.82
C THR A 64 10.00 -4.31 13.40
N PHE A 65 9.20 -5.23 12.84
CA PHE A 65 7.87 -5.52 13.32
C PHE A 65 7.90 -6.84 14.06
N ILE A 66 7.79 -6.80 15.39
CA ILE A 66 7.69 -8.00 16.21
C ILE A 66 6.21 -8.23 16.45
N PRO A 67 5.56 -9.19 15.75
CA PRO A 67 4.16 -9.50 16.01
C PRO A 67 4.02 -9.95 17.46
N SER A 68 3.14 -9.30 18.21
CA SER A 68 2.90 -9.64 19.62
C SER A 68 2.54 -11.12 19.73
N THR A 69 3.34 -11.87 20.48
CA THR A 69 3.16 -13.31 20.67
C THR A 69 1.80 -13.57 21.34
N SER A 70 0.93 -14.29 20.63
CA SER A 70 -0.30 -15.01 21.03
C SER A 70 -1.39 -14.28 21.83
N ASN A 71 -1.08 -13.44 22.82
CA ASN A 71 -2.09 -12.96 23.78
C ASN A 71 -3.05 -11.91 23.22
N ILE A 72 -2.59 -11.03 22.34
CA ILE A 72 -3.45 -10.01 21.72
C ILE A 72 -4.32 -10.63 20.61
N PHE A 73 -3.75 -11.55 19.82
CA PHE A 73 -4.46 -12.21 18.73
C PHE A 73 -5.55 -13.16 19.22
N ASN A 74 -5.33 -13.85 20.34
CA ASN A 74 -6.33 -14.75 20.95
C ASN A 74 -7.51 -13.99 21.61
N GLN A 75 -7.37 -12.69 21.90
CA GLN A 75 -8.47 -11.87 22.46
C GLN A 75 -9.36 -11.23 21.39
N ALA A 76 -8.90 -11.19 20.13
CA ALA A 76 -9.64 -10.60 19.02
C ALA A 76 -10.71 -11.52 18.40
N GLU A 77 -10.80 -12.77 18.88
CA GLU A 77 -11.66 -13.85 18.34
C GLU A 77 -13.15 -13.49 18.20
N GLN A 78 -13.62 -12.40 18.82
CA GLN A 78 -15.03 -12.02 18.74
C GLN A 78 -15.38 -11.10 17.56
N HIS A 79 -14.44 -10.38 16.92
CA HIS A 79 -14.82 -9.37 15.89
C HIS A 79 -13.86 -9.17 14.70
N ILE A 80 -12.58 -9.52 14.79
CA ILE A 80 -11.60 -9.29 13.71
C ILE A 80 -10.73 -10.53 13.55
N ASP A 81 -10.57 -11.03 12.34
CA ASP A 81 -9.68 -12.16 12.08
C ASP A 81 -8.21 -11.79 12.34
N GLN A 82 -7.43 -12.78 12.75
CA GLN A 82 -6.03 -12.60 13.13
C GLN A 82 -5.18 -11.95 12.02
N GLU A 83 -5.48 -12.28 10.76
CA GLU A 83 -4.75 -11.78 9.61
C GLU A 83 -5.00 -10.29 9.39
N THR A 84 -6.26 -9.87 9.40
CA THR A 84 -6.66 -8.46 9.33
C THR A 84 -6.08 -7.65 10.49
N LEU A 85 -6.08 -8.20 11.72
CA LEU A 85 -5.48 -7.54 12.87
C LEU A 85 -3.96 -7.36 12.69
N MET A 86 -3.27 -8.41 12.22
CA MET A 86 -1.82 -8.37 11.99
C MET A 86 -1.46 -7.33 10.92
N LEU A 87 -2.19 -7.32 9.79
CA LEU A 87 -1.98 -6.35 8.72
C LEU A 87 -2.25 -4.92 9.20
N THR A 88 -3.28 -4.72 10.02
CA THR A 88 -3.61 -3.41 10.59
C THR A 88 -2.49 -2.90 11.50
N LEU A 89 -1.98 -3.74 12.41
CA LEU A 89 -0.87 -3.39 13.30
C LEU A 89 0.40 -3.13 12.50
N PHE A 90 0.66 -3.89 11.45
CA PHE A 90 1.80 -3.69 10.57
C PHE A 90 1.72 -2.36 9.81
N LEU A 91 0.55 -2.01 9.26
CA LEU A 91 0.31 -0.72 8.60
C LEU A 91 0.53 0.46 9.56
N LEU A 92 0.07 0.35 10.80
CA LEU A 92 0.28 1.36 11.83
C LEU A 92 1.76 1.49 12.21
N HIS A 93 2.45 0.35 12.34
CA HIS A 93 3.88 0.30 12.62
C HIS A 93 4.70 0.98 11.53
N GLU A 94 4.53 0.60 10.25
CA GLU A 94 5.24 1.22 9.13
C GLU A 94 4.92 2.72 9.03
N ARG A 95 3.66 3.12 9.25
CA ARG A 95 3.27 4.53 9.30
C ARG A 95 3.98 5.31 10.41
N SER A 96 4.21 4.68 11.57
CA SER A 96 4.83 5.34 12.72
C SER A 96 6.31 5.71 12.51
N LYS A 97 7.00 5.02 11.58
CA LYS A 97 8.39 5.31 11.20
C LYS A 97 8.55 6.64 10.45
N GLY A 98 7.44 7.21 9.97
CA GLY A 98 7.38 8.51 9.30
C GLY A 98 7.71 8.45 7.80
N ILE A 99 7.81 9.63 7.18
CA ILE A 99 7.81 9.85 5.71
C ILE A 99 9.04 9.24 4.99
N LYS A 100 10.02 8.69 5.73
CA LYS A 100 11.22 8.05 5.14
C LYS A 100 11.04 6.56 4.83
N SER A 101 9.91 5.95 5.19
CA SER A 101 9.58 4.57 4.83
C SER A 101 8.24 4.54 4.11
N PHE A 102 8.27 4.07 2.87
CA PHE A 102 7.11 3.55 2.16
C PHE A 102 7.35 2.06 1.96
#